data_AF-A0AAE9XN97-F1
#
_entry.id   AF-A0AAE9XN97-F1
#
_cell.length_a   1.000
_cell.length_b   1.000
_cell.length_c   1.000
_cell.angle_alpha   90.00
_cell.angle_beta   90.00
_cell.angle_gamma   90.00
#
_symmetry.space_group_name_H-M   'P 1'
#
loop_
_entity.id
_entity.type
_entity.pdbx_description
1 polymer ?
#
loop_
_entity_poly.entity_id
_entity_poly.type
_entity_poly.pdbx_seq_one_letter_code
_entity_poly.pdbx_strand_id
1 'polypeptide(L)' 'MFNLEDFLITSLIGGFQTGAFNEYQINIFAMNYLNRGQLSQDGFDEILQAIEYIKNPPELEEVIE' A
#
# COMPACT_ATOMS: atom_id res chain seq x y z
N MET A 1 -21.79 3.24 -2.18
CA MET A 1 -21.28 4.52 -2.71
C MET A 1 -19.81 4.32 -3.02
N PHE A 2 -19.27 4.87 -4.10
CA PHE A 2 -17.86 4.72 -4.44
C PHE A 2 -16.99 5.62 -3.54
N ASN A 3 -15.93 5.06 -2.94
CA ASN A 3 -14.88 5.81 -2.25
C ASN A 3 -13.61 5.75 -3.11
N LEU A 4 -13.14 6.91 -3.55
CA LEU A 4 -11.94 7.02 -4.39
C LEU A 4 -10.68 6.61 -3.61
N GLU A 5 -10.57 7.02 -2.36
CA GLU A 5 -9.38 6.78 -1.53
C GLU A 5 -9.20 5.27 -1.29
N ASP A 6 -10.25 4.59 -0.80
CA ASP A 6 -10.24 3.14 -0.59
C ASP A 6 -9.91 2.38 -1.88
N PHE A 7 -10.43 2.85 -3.02
CA PHE A 7 -10.14 2.26 -4.33
C PHE A 7 -8.65 2.39 -4.69
N LEU A 8 -8.04 3.55 -4.47
CA LEU A 8 -6.63 3.80 -4.75
C LEU A 8 -5.72 2.94 -3.85
N ILE A 9 -6.00 2.92 -2.53
CA ILE A 9 -5.24 2.13 -1.56
C ILE A 9 -5.26 0.65 -1.93
N THR A 10 -6.46 0.09 -2.12
CA THR A 10 -6.64 -1.33 -2.48
C THR A 10 -5.95 -1.67 -3.80
N SER A 11 -6.04 -0.79 -4.80
CA SER A 11 -5.45 -1.02 -6.13
C SER A 11 -3.93 -0.99 -6.11
N LEU A 12 -3.33 -0.06 -5.36
CA LEU A 12 -1.88 0.04 -5.23
C LEU A 12 -1.32 -1.16 -4.47
N ILE A 13 -1.89 -1.49 -3.30
CA ILE A 13 -1.46 -2.65 -2.51
C ILE A 13 -1.63 -3.95 -3.30
N GLY A 14 -2.80 -4.18 -3.90
CA GLY A 14 -3.06 -5.37 -4.71
C GLY A 14 -2.19 -5.46 -5.96
N GLY A 15 -1.89 -4.32 -6.60
CA GLY A 15 -0.97 -4.25 -7.72
C GLY A 15 0.45 -4.65 -7.34
N PHE A 16 0.92 -4.28 -6.15
CA PHE A 16 2.21 -4.73 -5.63
C PHE A 16 2.21 -6.24 -5.31
N GLN A 17 1.19 -6.74 -4.62
CA GLN A 17 1.08 -8.16 -4.26
C GLN A 17 1.08 -9.09 -5.47
N THR A 18 0.46 -8.65 -6.57
CA THR A 18 0.39 -9.42 -7.83
C THR A 18 1.62 -9.24 -8.72
N GLY A 19 2.54 -8.35 -8.36
CA GLY A 19 3.70 -7.98 -9.18
C GLY A 19 3.34 -7.12 -10.41
N ALA A 20 2.10 -6.65 -10.52
CA ALA A 20 1.68 -5.72 -11.56
C ALA A 20 2.35 -4.34 -11.41
N PHE A 21 2.64 -3.94 -10.16
CA PHE A 21 3.42 -2.75 -9.83
C PHE A 21 4.66 -3.11 -9.01
N ASN A 22 5.76 -2.41 -9.28
CA ASN A 22 6.91 -2.40 -8.40
C ASN A 22 6.86 -1.24 -7.40
N GLU A 23 7.72 -1.28 -6.38
CA GLU A 23 7.78 -0.29 -5.30
C GLU A 23 7.97 1.16 -5.82
N TYR A 24 8.82 1.36 -6.83
CA TYR A 24 9.02 2.69 -7.41
C TYR A 24 7.74 3.25 -8.05
N GLN A 25 6.98 2.40 -8.75
CA GLN A 25 5.70 2.79 -9.34
C GLN A 25 4.69 3.13 -8.25
N ILE A 26 4.58 2.31 -7.19
CA ILE A 26 3.71 2.58 -6.03
C ILE A 26 4.04 3.95 -5.43
N ASN A 27 5.32 4.20 -5.12
CA ASN A 27 5.76 5.45 -4.50
C ASN A 27 5.43 6.67 -5.36
N ILE A 28 5.66 6.59 -6.68
CA ILE A 28 5.33 7.67 -7.61
C ILE A 28 3.82 7.89 -7.66
N PHE A 29 3.01 6.83 -7.75
CA PHE A 29 1.55 6.95 -7.82
C PHE A 29 0.97 7.50 -6.51
N ALA A 30 1.35 6.94 -5.37
CA ALA A 30 0.90 7.37 -4.05
C ALA A 30 1.21 8.85 -3.80
N MET A 31 2.45 9.30 -4.10
CA MET A 31 2.81 10.72 -4.00
C MET A 31 1.99 11.62 -4.93
N ASN A 32 1.70 11.15 -6.14
CA ASN A 32 0.87 11.92 -7.07
C ASN A 32 -0.58 12.05 -6.58
N TYR A 33 -1.17 10.99 -6.01
CA TYR A 33 -2.51 11.04 -5.46
C TYR A 33 -2.60 11.90 -4.20
N LEU A 34 -1.58 11.84 -3.33
CA LEU A 34 -1.45 12.71 -2.17
C LEU A 34 -1.41 14.19 -2.58
N ASN A 35 -0.53 14.53 -3.52
CA ASN A 35 -0.40 15.91 -4.03
C ASN A 35 -1.66 16.45 -4.71
N ARG A 36 -2.55 15.56 -5.18
CA ARG A 36 -3.85 15.92 -5.79
C ARG A 36 -5.00 15.93 -4.79
N GLY A 37 -4.76 15.63 -3.51
CA GLY A 37 -5.80 15.49 -2.49
C GLY A 37 -6.74 14.32 -2.72
N GLN A 38 -6.32 13.33 -3.52
CA GLN A 38 -7.08 12.10 -3.79
C GLN A 38 -6.75 10.98 -2.78
N LEU A 39 -5.68 11.19 -2.02
CA LEU A 39 -5.19 10.33 -0.96
C LEU A 39 -4.85 11.24 0.22
N SER A 40 -5.25 10.88 1.43
CA SER A 40 -4.84 11.55 2.65
C SER A 40 -3.42 11.16 3.05
N GLN A 41 -2.84 11.85 4.05
CA GLN A 41 -1.57 11.42 4.63
C GLN A 41 -1.69 10.02 5.26
N ASP A 42 -2.81 9.74 5.94
CA ASP A 42 -3.05 8.44 6.57
C ASP A 42 -3.13 7.32 5.51
N GLY A 43 -3.84 7.56 4.40
CA GLY A 43 -3.91 6.61 3.28
C GLY A 43 -2.56 6.41 2.57
N PHE A 44 -1.74 7.46 2.50
CA PHE A 44 -0.37 7.37 1.99
C PHE A 44 0.51 6.50 2.90
N ASP A 45 0.46 6.74 4.20
CA ASP A 45 1.22 5.98 5.19
C ASP A 45 0.77 4.51 5.24
N GLU A 46 -0.53 4.24 5.09
CA GLU A 46 -1.09 2.89 4.99
C GLU A 46 -0.48 2.10 3.83
N ILE A 47 -0.41 2.72 2.64
CA ILE A 47 0.19 2.07 1.46
C ILE A 47 1.66 1.72 1.75
N LEU A 48 2.45 2.66 2.27
CA LEU A 48 3.87 2.43 2.53
C LEU A 48 4.10 1.34 3.57
N GLN A 49 3.31 1.34 4.66
CA GLN A 49 3.37 0.31 5.69
C GLN A 49 2.99 -1.07 5.14
N ALA A 50 1.95 -1.12 4.29
CA ALA A 50 1.54 -2.37 3.66
C ALA A 50 2.62 -2.93 2.72
N ILE A 51 3.26 -2.07 1.91
CA ILE A 51 4.38 -2.49 1.04
C ILE A 51 5.54 -3.03 1.88
N GLU A 52 5.89 -2.36 2.97
CA GLU A 52 6.98 -2.81 3.84
C GLU A 52 6.66 -4.14 4.52
N TYR A 53 5.43 -4.31 5.02
CA TYR A 53 4.96 -5.58 5.58
C TYR A 53 5.01 -6.72 4.55
N ILE A 54 4.65 -6.47 3.29
CA ILE A 54 4.69 -7.49 2.23
C ILE A 54 6.14 -7.89 1.89
N LYS A 55 7.06 -6.92 1.88
CA LYS A 55 8.48 -7.17 1.61
C LYS A 55 9.16 -7.91 2.76
N ASN A 56 8.83 -7.53 3.98
CA ASN A 56 9.44 -8.01 5.21
C ASN A 56 8.34 -8.48 6.17
N PRO A 57 7.67 -9.60 5.87
CA PRO A 57 6.65 -10.13 6.76
C PRO A 57 7.30 -10.45 8.11
N PRO A 58 6.65 -10.11 9.24
CA PRO A 58 7.17 -10.48 10.54
C PRO A 58 7.34 -11.99 10.61
N GLU A 59 8.48 -12.43 11.17
CA GLU A 59 8.69 -13.84 11.44
C GLU A 59 7.56 -14.33 12.35
N LEU A 60 6.89 -15.41 11.96
CA LEU A 60 5.93 -16.06 12.83
C LEU A 60 6.71 -16.61 14.02
N GLU A 61 6.48 -16.07 15.23
CA GLU A 61 6.92 -16.73 16.45
C GLU A 61 6.30 -18.13 16.46
N GLU A 62 7.13 -19.16 16.30
CA GLU A 62 6.69 -20.53 16.53
C GLU A 62 6.20 -20.61 17.97
N VAL A 63 4.89 -20.76 18.15
CA VAL A 63 4.29 -21.12 19.43
C VAL A 63 4.72 -22.56 19.70
N ILE A 64 5.83 -22.73 20.41
CA ILE A 64 6.28 -24.04 20.90
C ILE A 64 5.32 -24.42 22.03
N GLU A 65 4.40 -25.35 21.76
CA GLU A 65 3.58 -26.05 22.77
C GLU A 65 4.42 -26.94 23.71
#